data_AF-A0A3C0TI72-F1
#
_entry.id   AF-A0A3C0TI72-F1
#
_cell.length_a   1.000
_cell.length_b   1.000
_cell.length_c   1.000
_cell.angle_alpha   90.00
_cell.angle_beta   90.00
_cell.angle_gamma   90.00
#
_symmetry.space_group_name_H-M   'P 1'
#
loop_
_entity.id
_entity.type
_entity.pdbx_description
1 polymer ?
#
loop_
_entity_poly.entity_id
_entity_poly.type
_entity_poly.pdbx_seq_one_letter_code
_entity_poly.pdbx_strand_id
1 'polypeptide(L)' 'MVSSNRLEPGVAGGIRATIDTRGKSGHLTKYITVYSNDRITPVHSLSVSLSVVPKAP' A
#
# COMPACT_ATOMS: atom_id res chain seq x y z
N MET A 1 4.05 7.02 -3.84
CA MET A 1 3.61 7.47 -5.17
C MET A 1 3.25 6.23 -5.98
N VAL A 2 2.10 6.20 -6.65
CA VAL A 2 1.79 5.14 -7.61
C VAL A 2 2.64 5.38 -8.86
N SER A 3 3.18 4.34 -9.49
CA SER A 3 4.09 4.50 -10.65
C SER A 3 3.39 5.04 -11.90
N SER A 4 2.09 4.80 -12.04
CA SER A 4 1.18 5.30 -13.09
C SER A 4 -0.27 5.09 -12.64
N ASN A 5 -1.23 5.94 -13.05
CA ASN A 5 -2.66 5.74 -12.82
C ASN A 5 -3.42 5.11 -14.02
N ARG A 6 -2.68 4.73 -15.06
CA ARG A 6 -3.19 4.05 -16.26
C ARG A 6 -2.32 2.83 -16.58
N LEU A 7 -2.99 1.73 -16.91
CA LEU A 7 -2.37 0.50 -17.40
C LEU A 7 -2.97 0.18 -18.77
N GLU A 8 -2.11 -0.12 -19.74
CA GLU A 8 -2.56 -0.65 -21.03
C GLU A 8 -2.95 -2.13 -20.89
N PRO A 9 -3.79 -2.67 -21.79
CA PRO A 9 -4.18 -4.08 -21.73
C PRO A 9 -2.97 -5.02 -21.69
N GLY A 10 -2.98 -5.96 -20.74
CA GLY A 10 -1.90 -6.93 -20.54
C GLY A 10 -0.66 -6.41 -19.80
N VAL A 11 -0.62 -5.13 -19.42
CA VAL A 11 0.52 -4.53 -18.70
C VAL A 11 0.33 -4.67 -17.18
N ALA A 12 1.41 -5.07 -16.50
CA ALA A 12 1.48 -5.03 -15.05
C ALA A 12 2.07 -3.69 -14.55
N GLY A 13 1.54 -3.18 -13.44
CA GLY A 13 2.04 -1.98 -12.76
C GLY A 13 2.49 -2.27 -11.32
N GLY A 14 3.08 -1.25 -10.67
CA GLY A 14 3.53 -1.35 -9.28
C GLY A 14 3.00 -0.22 -8.41
N ILE A 15 2.56 -0.54 -7.19
CA ILE A 15 2.20 0.43 -6.17
C ILE A 15 3.36 0.57 -5.20
N ARG A 16 3.99 1.75 -5.14
CA ARG A 16 5.05 2.05 -4.16
C ARG A 16 4.47 2.85 -2.99
N ALA A 17 4.45 2.23 -1.82
CA ALA A 17 4.06 2.83 -0.56
C ALA A 17 5.29 3.02 0.35
N THR A 18 5.31 4.14 1.07
CA THR A 18 6.31 4.44 2.09
C THR A 18 5.59 4.69 3.40
N ILE A 19 6.05 4.06 4.47
CA ILE A 19 5.51 4.25 5.82
C ILE A 19 6.60 4.88 6.67
N ASP A 20 6.36 6.10 7.15
CA ASP A 20 7.22 6.75 8.14
C ASP A 20 6.86 6.22 9.54
N THR A 21 7.80 5.51 10.14
CA THR A 21 7.64 4.90 11.47
C THR A 21 8.31 5.72 12.58
N ARG A 22 8.84 6.91 12.29
CA ARG A 22 9.47 7.77 13.31
C ARG A 22 8.47 8.11 14.43
N GLY A 23 8.91 7.90 15.67
CA GLY A 23 8.06 8.10 16.86
C GLY A 23 6.90 7.10 16.98
N LYS A 24 6.90 6.01 16.21
CA LYS A 24 5.95 4.89 16.34
C LYS A 24 6.65 3.67 16.95
N SER A 25 5.89 2.85 17.65
CA SER A 25 6.32 1.57 18.21
C SER A 25 5.14 0.61 18.28
N GLY A 26 5.41 -0.70 18.27
CA GLY A 26 4.37 -1.73 18.34
C GLY A 26 3.75 -2.04 16.98
N HIS A 27 2.58 -2.69 17.00
CA HIS A 27 1.91 -3.16 15.79
C HIS A 27 1.19 -2.02 15.06
N LEU A 28 1.39 -1.95 13.75
CA LEU A 28 0.74 -0.99 12.86
C LEU A 28 0.18 -1.72 11.65
N THR A 29 -1.11 -1.53 11.39
CA THR A 29 -1.76 -1.96 10.14
C THR A 29 -2.25 -0.74 9.38
N LYS A 30 -1.95 -0.69 8.08
CA LYS A 30 -2.41 0.33 7.14
C LYS A 30 -3.07 -0.33 5.95
N TYR A 31 -4.06 0.35 5.38
CA TYR A 31 -4.77 -0.12 4.20
C TYR A 31 -4.54 0.84 3.03
N ILE A 32 -4.34 0.28 1.85
CA ILE A 32 -4.30 0.99 0.58
C ILE A 32 -5.54 0.56 -0.19
N THR A 33 -6.46 1.49 -0.41
CA THR A 33 -7.65 1.25 -1.23
C THR A 33 -7.35 1.65 -2.67
N VAL A 34 -7.49 0.70 -3.59
CA VAL A 34 -7.31 0.89 -5.03
C VAL A 34 -8.67 0.92 -5.67
N TYR A 35 -8.99 2.04 -6.31
CA TYR A 35 -10.17 2.18 -7.16
C TYR A 35 -9.74 2.03 -8.62
N SER A 36 -10.45 1.22 -9.38
CA SER A 36 -10.17 0.95 -10.78
C SER A 36 -11.45 0.91 -11.63
N ASN A 37 -11.25 0.82 -12.94
CA ASN A 37 -12.31 0.61 -13.92
C ASN A 37 -12.58 -0.88 -14.21
N ASP A 38 -12.10 -1.80 -13.37
CA ASP A 38 -12.50 -3.21 -13.44
C ASP A 38 -14.02 -3.33 -13.19
N ARG A 39 -14.72 -3.99 -14.12
CA ARG A 39 -16.18 -4.16 -14.08
C ARG A 39 -16.63 -5.21 -13.08
N ILE A 40 -15.75 -6.10 -12.65
CA ILE A 40 -16.03 -7.19 -11.72
C ILE A 40 -15.63 -6.75 -10.31
N THR A 41 -14.39 -6.29 -10.16
CA THR A 41 -13.81 -5.89 -8.87
C THR A 41 -13.24 -4.46 -8.91
N PRO A 42 -14.09 -3.42 -8.90
CA PRO A 42 -13.64 -2.02 -9.03
C PRO A 42 -12.85 -1.52 -7.81
N VAL A 43 -12.95 -2.18 -6.66
CA VAL A 43 -12.28 -1.77 -5.42
C VAL A 43 -11.49 -2.93 -4.84
N HIS A 44 -10.18 -2.71 -4.65
CA HIS A 44 -9.30 -3.62 -3.93
C HIS A 44 -8.75 -2.96 -2.67
N SER A 45 -8.66 -3.71 -1.58
CA SER A 45 -8.01 -3.28 -0.35
C SER A 45 -6.74 -4.10 -0.14
N LEU A 46 -5.59 -3.41 -0.05
CA LEU A 46 -4.31 -4.03 0.25
C LEU A 46 -3.95 -3.69 1.70
N SER A 47 -3.74 -4.71 2.53
CA SER A 47 -3.31 -4.53 3.93
C SER A 47 -1.79 -4.58 4.04
N VAL A 48 -1.22 -3.64 4.78
CA VAL A 48 0.19 -3.59 5.16
C VAL A 48 0.27 -3.63 6.68
N SER A 49 0.71 -4.76 7.22
CA SER A 49 0.91 -4.96 8.65
C SER A 49 2.40 -5.03 8.97
N LEU A 50 2.82 -4.29 9.99
CA LEU A 50 4.21 -4.25 10.45
C LEU A 50 4.30 -4.13 11.97
N SER A 51 5.42 -4.58 12.52
CA SER A 51 5.78 -4.39 13.92
C SER A 51 6.97 -3.43 14.00
N VAL A 52 6.75 -2.24 14.56
CA VAL A 52 7.81 -1.25 14.72
C VAL A 52 8.53 -1.51 16.04
N VAL A 53 9.76 -1.99 15.94
CA VAL A 53 10.63 -2.20 17.10
C VAL A 53 11.36 -0.88 17.40
N PRO A 54 11.25 -0.32 18.62
CA PRO A 54 12.03 0.85 19.01
C PRO A 54 13.52 0.57 18.83
N LYS A 55 14.27 1.59 18.39
CA LYS A 55 15.72 1.50 18.39
C LYS A 55 16.17 1.29 19.84
N ALA A 56 16.91 0.22 20.11
CA ALA A 56 17.50 -0.03 21.42
C ALA A 56 18.36 1.19 21.83
N PRO A 57 18.39 1.56 23.12
CA PRO A 57 19.23 2.65 23.63
C PRO A 57 20.71 2.42 23.33
#